data_AF-A0AAW2LTH5-F1
#
_entry.id   AF-A0AAW2LTH5-F1
#
_cell.length_a   1.000
_cell.length_b   1.000
_cell.length_c   1.000
_cell.angle_alpha   90.00
_cell.angle_beta   90.00
_cell.angle_gamma   90.00
#
_symmetry.space_group_name_H-M   'P 1'
#
loop_
_entity.id
_entity.type
_entity.pdbx_description
1 polymer ?
#
loop_
_entity_poly.entity_id
_entity_poly.type
_entity_poly.pdbx_seq_one_letter_code
_entity_poly.pdbx_strand_id
1 'polypeptide(L)'
;MEYDMGVEDPKPGRRQPGQSFSTGQSDVILSKSISLSLSLAQNQKIMEDTVVLYSSEEHLNSMLVLAKFMSKHYPSIPVVILCSAAESAAASVATVPSITYHRLPPPALPPNLTTNPIELLFEIPRLSSPNVSHALQEISQKSRIKAFVIDFFCNPVFEVSTGLNIPTYFYISSGAFGLCVFLNYPTIEETVPGDLAEFNDFVEVPGCPPMHSSDFPGL
;
A
#
# COMPACT_ATOMS: atom_id res chain seq x y z
N MET A 1 -41.46 -70.94 -45.59
CA MET A 1 -40.20 -71.01 -46.34
C MET A 1 -39.10 -70.86 -45.31
N GLU A 2 -38.37 -71.94 -45.06
CA GLU A 2 -37.14 -71.95 -44.25
C GLU A 2 -36.07 -71.08 -44.91
N TYR A 3 -35.20 -70.47 -44.11
CA TYR A 3 -33.74 -70.61 -44.25
C TYR A 3 -33.05 -70.21 -42.93
N ASP A 4 -32.30 -71.17 -42.40
CA ASP A 4 -31.40 -71.11 -41.25
C ASP A 4 -30.08 -70.42 -41.63
N MET A 5 -29.54 -69.56 -40.76
CA MET A 5 -28.14 -69.11 -40.76
C MET A 5 -27.73 -68.67 -39.35
N GLY A 6 -27.22 -69.62 -38.56
CA GLY A 6 -25.98 -69.53 -37.80
C GLY A 6 -25.77 -68.34 -36.86
N VAL A 7 -25.84 -68.61 -35.55
CA VAL A 7 -25.28 -67.80 -34.46
C VAL A 7 -23.77 -68.04 -34.38
N GLU A 8 -22.95 -66.99 -34.51
CA GLU A 8 -21.56 -66.98 -34.00
C GLU A 8 -21.41 -65.85 -32.97
N ASP A 9 -21.20 -66.23 -31.71
CA ASP A 9 -20.80 -65.32 -30.63
C ASP A 9 -19.35 -64.84 -30.83
N PRO A 10 -19.03 -63.56 -30.54
CA PRO A 10 -17.68 -63.06 -30.64
C PRO A 10 -16.80 -63.69 -29.55
N LYS A 11 -15.73 -64.38 -29.98
CA LYS A 11 -14.71 -64.96 -29.10
C LYS A 11 -14.12 -63.90 -28.15
N PRO A 12 -13.98 -64.19 -26.84
CA PRO A 12 -13.30 -63.29 -25.93
C PRO A 12 -11.80 -63.29 -26.23
N GLY A 13 -11.26 -62.12 -26.56
CA GLY A 13 -9.82 -61.91 -26.71
C GLY A 13 -9.08 -62.28 -25.42
N ARG A 14 -8.11 -63.19 -25.52
CA ARG A 14 -7.21 -63.55 -24.41
C ARG A 14 -6.50 -62.30 -23.90
N ARG A 15 -6.74 -61.93 -22.64
CA ARG A 15 -5.84 -61.04 -21.89
C ARG A 15 -4.52 -61.78 -21.69
N GLN A 16 -3.43 -61.19 -22.15
CA GLN A 16 -2.09 -61.63 -21.76
C GLN A 16 -1.86 -61.23 -20.28
N PRO A 17 -1.46 -62.15 -19.40
CA PRO A 17 -1.03 -61.81 -18.05
C PRO A 17 0.41 -61.30 -18.13
N GLY A 18 0.65 -60.01 -17.85
CA GLY A 18 2.02 -59.53 -17.79
C GLY A 18 2.30 -58.04 -17.93
N GLN A 19 1.32 -57.14 -17.88
CA GLN A 19 1.63 -55.71 -17.71
C GLN A 19 1.27 -55.28 -16.29
N SER A 20 2.24 -55.45 -15.40
CA SER A 20 2.29 -54.66 -14.17
C SER A 20 2.38 -53.19 -14.58
N PHE A 21 1.32 -52.43 -14.37
CA PHE A 21 1.43 -50.97 -14.42
C PHE A 21 2.48 -50.58 -13.37
N SER A 22 3.52 -49.91 -13.84
CA SER A 22 4.60 -49.36 -13.04
C SER A 22 4.02 -48.34 -12.05
N THR A 23 3.61 -48.81 -10.87
CA THR A 23 3.14 -47.97 -9.76
C THR A 23 4.24 -47.02 -9.28
N GLY A 24 5.50 -47.40 -9.47
CA GLY A 24 6.66 -46.62 -9.06
C GLY A 24 6.77 -45.24 -9.72
N GLN A 25 6.27 -45.05 -10.95
CA GLN A 25 6.41 -43.75 -11.62
C GLN A 25 5.37 -42.73 -11.12
N SER A 26 4.16 -43.19 -10.84
CA SER A 26 3.08 -42.39 -10.25
C SER A 26 3.39 -42.01 -8.80
N ASP A 27 3.92 -42.95 -8.02
CA ASP A 27 4.30 -42.74 -6.62
C ASP A 27 5.50 -41.79 -6.50
N VAL A 28 6.45 -41.86 -7.44
CA VAL A 28 7.59 -40.93 -7.50
C VAL A 28 7.15 -39.51 -7.87
N ILE A 29 6.18 -39.35 -8.78
CA ILE A 29 5.64 -38.03 -9.12
C ILE A 29 4.89 -37.45 -7.93
N LEU A 30 4.01 -38.23 -7.29
CA LEU A 30 3.26 -37.79 -6.11
C LEU A 30 4.20 -37.42 -4.95
N SER A 31 5.22 -38.23 -4.70
CA SER A 31 6.25 -37.98 -3.68
C SER A 31 7.05 -36.70 -3.96
N LYS A 32 7.41 -36.44 -5.24
CA LYS A 32 8.09 -35.21 -5.66
C LYS A 32 7.17 -33.99 -5.52
N SER A 33 5.89 -34.10 -5.90
CA SER A 33 4.92 -33.02 -5.73
C SER A 33 4.69 -32.68 -4.26
N ILE A 34 4.54 -33.68 -3.39
CA ILE A 34 4.40 -33.49 -1.95
C ILE A 34 5.67 -32.88 -1.35
N SER A 35 6.85 -33.36 -1.73
CA SER A 35 8.14 -32.80 -1.31
C SER A 35 8.32 -31.36 -1.78
N LEU A 36 7.86 -31.01 -2.99
CA LEU A 36 7.89 -29.65 -3.50
C LEU A 36 6.91 -28.75 -2.74
N SER A 37 5.68 -29.22 -2.47
CA SER A 37 4.69 -28.49 -1.67
C SER A 37 5.14 -28.30 -0.22
N LEU A 38 5.78 -29.31 0.38
CA LEU A 38 6.38 -29.21 1.71
C LEU A 38 7.59 -28.28 1.71
N SER A 39 8.44 -28.31 0.67
CA SER A 39 9.56 -27.38 0.52
C SER A 39 9.08 -25.94 0.30
N LEU A 40 8.00 -25.73 -0.47
CA LEU A 40 7.34 -24.43 -0.64
C LEU A 40 6.71 -23.93 0.66
N ALA A 41 6.10 -24.82 1.45
CA ALA A 41 5.56 -24.50 2.77
C ALA A 41 6.66 -24.25 3.82
N GLN A 42 7.80 -24.95 3.73
CA GLN A 42 8.98 -24.76 4.60
C GLN A 42 9.81 -23.53 4.20
N ASN A 43 9.80 -23.13 2.92
CA ASN A 43 10.37 -21.88 2.43
C ASN A 43 9.41 -20.69 2.53
N GLN A 44 8.21 -20.90 3.05
CA GLN A 44 7.37 -19.82 3.53
C GLN A 44 7.98 -19.34 4.85
N LYS A 45 9.11 -18.62 4.76
CA LYS A 45 9.61 -17.79 5.85
C LYS A 45 8.39 -17.01 6.32
N ILE A 46 8.01 -17.15 7.60
CA ILE A 46 6.95 -16.32 8.16
C ILE A 46 7.42 -14.89 7.94
N MET A 47 6.81 -14.22 6.96
CA MET A 47 7.16 -12.86 6.64
C MET A 47 6.70 -12.02 7.82
N GLU A 48 7.65 -11.35 8.44
CA GLU A 48 7.38 -10.45 9.55
C GLU A 48 6.44 -9.35 9.09
N ASP A 49 5.52 -8.98 9.97
CA ASP A 49 4.56 -7.91 9.70
C ASP A 49 5.22 -6.56 9.91
N THR A 50 4.88 -5.57 9.10
CA THR A 50 5.37 -4.20 9.29
C THR A 50 4.30 -3.17 8.96
N VAL A 51 4.43 -2.00 9.57
CA VAL A 51 3.72 -0.78 9.16
C VAL A 51 4.71 0.14 8.49
N VAL A 52 4.31 0.69 7.35
CA VAL A 52 5.11 1.70 6.65
C VAL A 52 4.42 3.05 6.82
N LEU A 53 5.19 4.07 7.19
CA LEU A 53 4.75 5.46 7.29
C LEU A 53 5.43 6.26 6.17
N TYR A 54 4.70 7.12 5.47
CA TYR A 54 5.25 8.02 4.47
C TYR A 54 4.78 9.45 4.69
N SER A 55 5.73 10.38 4.61
CA SER A 55 5.49 11.81 4.83
C SER A 55 6.39 12.66 3.93
N SER A 56 5.92 13.85 3.59
CA SER A 56 6.77 14.95 3.15
C SER A 56 7.72 15.38 4.27
N GLU A 57 8.77 16.13 3.92
CA GLU A 57 9.75 16.62 4.89
C GLU A 57 9.10 17.55 5.93
N GLU A 58 8.18 18.40 5.48
CA GLU A 58 7.47 19.39 6.30
C GLU A 58 6.63 18.75 7.43
N HIS A 59 6.10 17.54 7.19
CA HIS A 59 5.26 16.81 8.15
C HIS A 59 5.99 15.67 8.86
N LEU A 60 7.29 15.47 8.58
CA LEU A 60 8.06 14.34 9.10
C LEU A 60 8.06 14.31 10.63
N ASN A 61 8.23 15.45 11.30
CA ASN A 61 8.26 15.51 12.77
C ASN A 61 7.00 14.92 13.41
N SER A 62 5.82 15.19 12.86
CA SER A 62 4.56 14.63 13.34
C SER A 62 4.51 13.12 13.10
N MET A 63 4.99 12.67 11.95
CA MET A 63 5.08 11.26 11.60
C MET A 63 6.06 10.49 12.52
N LEU A 64 7.17 11.11 12.94
CA LEU A 64 8.09 10.52 13.92
C LEU A 64 7.43 10.33 15.28
N VAL A 65 6.55 11.24 15.71
CA VAL A 65 5.78 11.10 16.95
C VAL A 65 4.81 9.92 16.85
N LEU A 66 4.10 9.79 15.73
CA LEU A 66 3.23 8.63 15.47
C LEU A 66 4.04 7.31 15.48
N ALA A 67 5.20 7.28 14.85
CA ALA A 67 6.07 6.11 14.83
C ALA A 67 6.48 5.65 16.24
N LYS A 68 6.89 6.60 17.11
CA LYS A 68 7.22 6.29 18.52
C LYS A 68 6.02 5.76 19.29
N PHE A 69 4.84 6.36 19.08
CA PHE A 69 3.61 5.88 19.68
C PHE A 69 3.34 4.42 19.28
N MET A 70 3.39 4.12 17.99
CA MET A 70 3.18 2.75 17.49
C MET A 70 4.22 1.77 18.03
N SER A 71 5.50 2.13 18.01
CA SER A 71 6.59 1.31 18.56
C SER A 71 6.40 1.00 20.05
N LYS A 72 5.96 1.99 20.85
CA LYS A 72 5.73 1.82 22.28
C LYS A 72 4.56 0.89 22.58
N HIS A 73 3.47 1.00 21.81
CA HIS A 73 2.23 0.26 22.08
C HIS A 73 2.16 -1.10 21.36
N TYR A 74 2.91 -1.27 20.27
CA TYR A 74 2.93 -2.48 19.45
C TYR A 74 4.38 -2.89 19.12
N PRO A 75 5.21 -3.21 20.14
CA PRO A 75 6.65 -3.46 19.94
C PRO A 75 6.97 -4.67 19.06
N SER A 76 6.02 -5.57 18.84
CA SER A 76 6.15 -6.72 17.96
C SER A 76 5.95 -6.40 16.47
N ILE A 77 5.53 -5.18 16.12
CA ILE A 77 5.31 -4.75 14.73
C ILE A 77 6.30 -3.62 14.41
N PRO A 78 7.38 -3.92 13.67
CA PRO A 78 8.31 -2.90 13.19
C PRO A 78 7.63 -1.82 12.34
N VAL A 79 8.12 -0.60 12.49
CA VAL A 79 7.67 0.58 11.74
C VAL A 79 8.80 1.03 10.81
N VAL A 80 8.51 1.16 9.52
CA VAL A 80 9.43 1.74 8.54
C VAL A 80 8.93 3.13 8.16
N ILE A 81 9.81 4.13 8.21
CA ILE A 81 9.49 5.52 7.85
C ILE A 81 10.17 5.85 6.52
N LEU A 82 9.38 6.30 5.56
CA LEU A 82 9.82 6.73 4.23
C LEU A 82 9.73 8.25 4.13
N CYS A 83 10.84 8.92 3.79
CA CYS A 83 10.89 10.36 3.53
C CYS A 83 12.17 10.71 2.76
N SER A 84 12.19 11.81 1.98
CA SER A 84 13.38 12.29 1.26
C SER A 84 14.37 13.06 2.14
N ALA A 85 13.91 13.53 3.31
CA ALA A 85 14.70 14.31 4.25
C ALA A 85 16.00 13.58 4.65
N ALA A 86 17.03 14.34 4.98
CA ALA A 86 18.28 13.78 5.48
C ALA A 86 18.05 12.93 6.75
N GLU A 87 18.87 11.90 6.94
CA GLU A 87 18.83 11.00 8.11
C GLU A 87 18.83 11.75 9.45
N SER A 88 19.50 12.90 9.52
CA SER A 88 19.51 13.76 10.70
C SER A 88 18.13 14.26 11.12
N ALA A 89 17.18 14.39 10.19
CA ALA A 89 15.80 14.76 10.50
C ALA A 89 15.08 13.67 11.31
N ALA A 90 15.49 12.41 11.17
CA ALA A 90 14.96 11.26 11.91
C ALA A 90 15.74 10.94 13.20
N ALA A 91 16.67 11.80 13.64
CA ALA A 91 17.52 11.55 14.81
C ALA A 91 16.72 11.21 16.08
N SER A 92 15.50 11.75 16.22
CA SER A 92 14.65 11.53 17.38
C SER A 92 14.11 10.09 17.51
N VAL A 93 14.19 9.27 16.46
CA VAL A 93 13.81 7.85 16.45
C VAL A 93 14.98 6.90 16.21
N ALA A 94 16.19 7.42 15.96
CA ALA A 94 17.35 6.61 15.54
C ALA A 94 17.77 5.53 16.56
N THR A 95 17.44 5.72 17.84
CA THR A 95 17.75 4.77 18.92
C THR A 95 16.60 3.80 19.24
N VAL A 96 15.48 3.88 18.52
CA VAL A 96 14.30 3.03 18.76
C VAL A 96 14.41 1.75 17.92
N PRO A 97 14.63 0.56 18.52
CA PRO A 97 15.00 -0.64 17.76
C PRO A 97 13.95 -1.14 16.76
N SER A 98 12.67 -0.89 17.02
CA SER A 98 11.57 -1.31 16.14
C SER A 98 11.21 -0.26 15.08
N ILE A 99 11.97 0.83 14.96
CA ILE A 99 11.76 1.87 13.95
C ILE A 99 12.96 1.89 13.02
N THR A 100 12.71 1.81 11.73
CA THR A 100 13.72 2.00 10.68
C THR A 100 13.36 3.23 9.87
N TYR A 101 14.27 4.18 9.73
CA TYR A 101 14.15 5.25 8.76
C TYR A 101 14.81 4.80 7.45
N HIS A 102 14.09 4.97 6.34
CA HIS A 102 14.58 4.66 5.01
C HIS A 102 14.45 5.92 4.16
N ARG A 103 15.58 6.59 3.97
CA ARG A 103 15.65 7.79 3.15
C ARG A 103 15.39 7.46 1.68
N LEU A 104 14.37 8.10 1.12
CA LEU A 104 14.10 8.06 -0.32
C LEU A 104 15.04 9.01 -1.07
N PRO A 105 15.44 8.68 -2.31
CA PRO A 105 16.08 9.66 -3.16
C PRO A 105 15.14 10.85 -3.42
N PRO A 106 15.65 12.08 -3.50
CA PRO A 106 14.85 13.23 -3.90
C PRO A 106 14.21 13.00 -5.28
N PRO A 107 12.96 13.43 -5.49
CA PRO A 107 12.34 13.33 -6.81
C PRO A 107 13.04 14.25 -7.82
N ALA A 108 12.98 13.89 -9.10
CA ALA A 108 13.40 14.77 -10.18
C ALA A 108 12.42 15.94 -10.31
N LEU A 109 12.92 17.17 -10.17
CA LEU A 109 12.09 18.37 -10.24
C LEU A 109 12.04 18.91 -11.68
N PRO A 110 10.85 19.11 -12.27
CA PRO A 110 10.73 19.69 -13.59
C PRO A 110 11.06 21.20 -13.57
N PRO A 111 11.54 21.79 -14.68
CA PRO A 111 11.87 23.22 -14.75
C PRO A 111 10.68 24.16 -14.49
N ASN A 112 9.46 23.69 -14.77
CA ASN A 112 8.21 24.43 -14.60
C ASN A 112 7.46 24.04 -13.31
N LEU A 113 8.18 23.57 -12.30
CA LEU A 113 7.58 23.29 -10.99
C LEU A 113 6.95 24.57 -10.42
N THR A 114 5.76 24.41 -9.84
CA THR A 114 5.06 25.49 -9.16
C THR A 114 5.88 26.08 -8.00
N THR A 115 5.71 27.38 -7.75
CA THR A 115 6.25 28.06 -6.58
C THR A 115 5.21 28.20 -5.47
N ASN A 116 3.96 27.82 -5.71
CA ASN A 116 2.91 27.87 -4.70
C ASN A 116 3.20 26.80 -3.63
N PRO A 117 3.39 27.20 -2.34
CA PRO A 117 3.71 26.25 -1.28
C PRO A 117 2.65 25.16 -1.08
N ILE A 118 1.37 25.47 -1.29
CA ILE A 118 0.27 24.52 -1.14
C ILE A 118 0.27 23.50 -2.28
N GLU A 119 0.46 23.94 -3.52
CA GLU A 119 0.58 23.02 -4.65
C GLU A 119 1.80 22.10 -4.49
N LEU A 120 2.92 22.62 -3.96
CA LEU A 120 4.12 21.83 -3.68
C LEU A 120 3.86 20.69 -2.68
N LEU A 121 2.95 20.86 -1.73
CA LEU A 121 2.59 19.79 -0.77
C LEU A 121 2.04 18.54 -1.47
N PHE A 122 1.43 18.69 -2.65
CA PHE A 122 0.91 17.58 -3.46
C PHE A 122 1.86 17.19 -4.60
N GLU A 123 2.48 18.16 -5.26
CA GLU A 123 3.35 17.91 -6.40
C GLU A 123 4.63 17.14 -6.03
N ILE A 124 5.23 17.43 -4.87
CA ILE A 124 6.43 16.71 -4.44
C ILE A 124 6.15 15.21 -4.16
N PRO A 125 5.09 14.84 -3.40
CA PRO A 125 4.67 13.44 -3.30
C PRO A 125 4.34 12.80 -4.65
N ARG A 126 3.66 13.52 -5.56
CA ARG A 126 3.35 13.03 -6.90
C ARG A 126 4.61 12.63 -7.66
N LEU A 127 5.61 13.52 -7.69
CA LEU A 127 6.91 13.26 -8.31
C LEU A 127 7.72 12.16 -7.61
N SER A 128 7.46 11.95 -6.30
CA SER A 128 8.11 10.91 -5.50
C SER A 128 7.47 9.52 -5.67
N SER A 129 6.31 9.41 -6.33
CA SER A 129 5.57 8.15 -6.49
C SER A 129 6.43 6.97 -7.00
N PRO A 130 7.34 7.13 -7.99
CA PRO A 130 8.20 6.03 -8.42
C PRO A 130 9.14 5.54 -7.31
N ASN A 131 9.70 6.47 -6.52
CA ASN A 131 10.60 6.14 -5.41
C ASN A 131 9.84 5.42 -4.29
N VAL A 132 8.62 5.86 -3.98
CA VAL A 132 7.74 5.22 -3.00
C VAL A 132 7.34 3.82 -3.49
N SER A 133 6.97 3.67 -4.76
CA SER A 133 6.63 2.39 -5.37
C SER A 133 7.77 1.38 -5.21
N HIS A 134 8.99 1.79 -5.58
CA HIS A 134 10.18 0.95 -5.44
C HIS A 134 10.41 0.54 -3.98
N ALA A 135 10.39 1.49 -3.04
CA ALA A 135 10.58 1.19 -1.63
C ALA A 135 9.51 0.23 -1.08
N LEU A 136 8.24 0.44 -1.41
CA LEU A 136 7.15 -0.46 -1.00
C LEU A 136 7.31 -1.87 -1.57
N GLN A 137 7.75 -2.00 -2.82
CA GLN A 137 8.05 -3.30 -3.43
C GLN A 137 9.23 -4.00 -2.73
N GLU A 138 10.32 -3.29 -2.46
CA GLU A 138 11.48 -3.83 -1.74
C GLU A 138 11.14 -4.28 -0.32
N ILE A 139 10.31 -3.50 0.39
CA ILE A 139 9.82 -3.87 1.72
C ILE A 139 8.91 -5.10 1.63
N SER A 140 8.02 -5.15 0.63
CA SER A 140 7.10 -6.28 0.41
C SER A 140 7.80 -7.60 0.10
N GLN A 141 9.03 -7.56 -0.42
CA GLN A 141 9.86 -8.75 -0.63
C GLN A 141 10.41 -9.34 0.68
N LYS A 142 10.50 -8.53 1.74
CA LYS A 142 11.12 -8.89 3.03
C LYS A 142 10.09 -9.11 4.13
N SER A 143 8.97 -8.40 4.04
CA SER A 143 7.98 -8.22 5.10
C SER A 143 6.58 -8.11 4.51
N ARG A 144 5.56 -8.44 5.31
CA ARG A 144 4.17 -8.21 4.93
C ARG A 144 3.72 -6.85 5.45
N ILE A 145 3.46 -5.90 4.54
CA ILE A 145 2.98 -4.56 4.89
C ILE A 145 1.51 -4.67 5.31
N LYS A 146 1.23 -4.45 6.59
CA LYS A 146 -0.13 -4.54 7.17
C LYS A 146 -0.90 -3.24 7.04
N ALA A 147 -0.18 -2.12 7.02
CA ALA A 147 -0.73 -0.80 6.79
C ALA A 147 0.35 0.09 6.16
N PHE A 148 -0.06 0.91 5.22
CA PHE A 148 0.68 2.06 4.73
C PHE A 148 -0.02 3.31 5.21
N VAL A 149 0.61 4.07 6.09
CA VAL A 149 0.04 5.31 6.62
C VAL A 149 0.71 6.48 5.92
N ILE A 150 -0.08 7.28 5.23
CA ILE A 150 0.40 8.44 4.48
C ILE A 150 -0.08 9.73 5.13
N ASP A 151 0.76 10.76 5.16
CA ASP A 151 0.30 12.12 5.44
C ASP A 151 -0.78 12.55 4.43
N PHE A 152 -1.73 13.39 4.84
CA PHE A 152 -2.87 13.82 4.01
C PHE A 152 -2.46 14.35 2.64
N PHE A 153 -1.42 15.20 2.59
CA PHE A 153 -0.96 15.81 1.35
C PHE A 153 -0.21 14.82 0.44
N CYS A 154 0.20 13.68 0.99
CA CYS A 154 0.78 12.59 0.24
C CYS A 154 -0.26 11.71 -0.50
N ASN A 155 -1.52 12.14 -0.59
CA ASN A 155 -2.56 11.46 -1.39
C ASN A 155 -2.10 11.02 -2.80
N PRO A 156 -1.25 11.74 -3.55
CA PRO A 156 -0.79 11.27 -4.87
C PRO A 156 -0.12 9.89 -4.87
N VAL A 157 0.45 9.42 -3.74
CA VAL A 157 1.02 8.07 -3.64
C VAL A 157 -0.01 7.00 -3.25
N PHE A 158 -1.27 7.37 -3.02
CA PHE A 158 -2.35 6.43 -2.71
C PHE A 158 -2.55 5.42 -3.85
N GLU A 159 -2.52 5.87 -5.10
CA GLU A 159 -2.66 5.00 -6.27
C GLU A 159 -1.55 3.96 -6.35
N VAL A 160 -0.32 4.31 -5.95
CA VAL A 160 0.82 3.38 -5.87
C VAL A 160 0.50 2.23 -4.91
N SER A 161 0.07 2.57 -3.69
CA SER A 161 -0.25 1.57 -2.68
C SER A 161 -1.46 0.70 -3.06
N THR A 162 -2.44 1.30 -3.73
CA THR A 162 -3.63 0.60 -4.25
C THR A 162 -3.22 -0.41 -5.32
N GLY A 163 -2.35 -0.03 -6.25
CA GLY A 163 -1.80 -0.94 -7.27
C GLY A 163 -0.98 -2.11 -6.71
N LEU A 164 -0.48 -1.98 -5.48
CA LEU A 164 0.25 -3.02 -4.75
C LEU A 164 -0.63 -3.81 -3.78
N ASN A 165 -1.94 -3.55 -3.73
CA ASN A 165 -2.89 -4.14 -2.79
C ASN A 165 -2.50 -3.97 -1.31
N ILE A 166 -1.89 -2.83 -0.97
CA ILE A 166 -1.50 -2.50 0.40
C ILE A 166 -2.63 -1.70 1.07
N PRO A 167 -3.11 -2.09 2.27
CA PRO A 167 -4.09 -1.30 3.00
C PRO A 167 -3.52 0.08 3.38
N THR A 168 -4.17 1.15 2.91
CA THR A 168 -3.67 2.52 3.09
C THR A 168 -4.57 3.36 3.98
N TYR A 169 -3.96 4.13 4.88
CA TYR A 169 -4.63 4.97 5.86
C TYR A 169 -4.06 6.38 5.79
N PHE A 170 -4.91 7.38 5.98
CA PHE A 170 -4.49 8.78 6.03
C PHE A 170 -4.21 9.20 7.47
N TYR A 171 -3.08 9.85 7.67
CA TYR A 171 -2.73 10.56 8.87
C TYR A 171 -2.87 12.06 8.61
N ILE A 172 -3.68 12.72 9.42
CA ILE A 172 -3.77 14.17 9.43
C ILE A 172 -2.95 14.71 10.60
N SER A 173 -1.93 15.49 10.29
CA SER A 173 -1.08 16.16 11.29
C SER A 173 -1.71 17.45 11.83
N SER A 174 -2.82 17.90 11.22
CA SER A 174 -3.62 19.05 11.65
C SER A 174 -4.85 18.65 12.48
N GLY A 175 -5.63 19.64 12.91
CA GLY A 175 -6.85 19.43 13.69
C GLY A 175 -8.05 18.98 12.84
N ALA A 176 -9.08 18.44 13.50
CA ALA A 176 -10.29 17.94 12.86
C ALA A 176 -11.02 18.99 12.01
N PHE A 177 -11.04 20.26 12.42
CA PHE A 177 -11.66 21.33 11.61
C PHE A 177 -10.93 21.57 10.29
N GLY A 178 -9.59 21.50 10.27
CA GLY A 178 -8.82 21.59 9.03
C GLY A 178 -9.14 20.42 8.09
N LEU A 179 -9.28 19.21 8.63
CA LEU A 179 -9.72 18.06 7.84
C LEU A 179 -11.14 18.26 7.27
N CYS A 180 -12.08 18.78 8.06
CA CYS A 180 -13.43 19.11 7.58
C CYS A 180 -13.38 20.10 6.41
N VAL A 181 -12.52 21.12 6.48
CA VAL A 181 -12.30 22.06 5.36
C VAL A 181 -11.76 21.33 4.14
N PHE A 182 -10.71 20.52 4.26
CA PHE A 182 -10.13 19.82 3.12
C PHE A 182 -11.12 18.85 2.45
N LEU A 183 -11.91 18.12 3.24
CA LEU A 183 -12.89 17.18 2.72
C LEU A 183 -14.09 17.87 2.05
N ASN A 184 -14.47 19.06 2.52
CA ASN A 184 -15.58 19.83 1.94
C ASN A 184 -15.10 20.85 0.90
N TYR A 185 -13.79 20.93 0.61
CA TYR A 185 -13.25 21.93 -0.31
C TYR A 185 -13.96 21.94 -1.68
N PRO A 186 -14.22 20.79 -2.34
CA PRO A 186 -14.98 20.79 -3.60
C PRO A 186 -16.38 21.38 -3.47
N THR A 187 -17.09 21.07 -2.36
CA THR A 187 -18.42 21.62 -2.10
C THR A 187 -18.36 23.13 -1.85
N ILE A 188 -17.31 23.61 -1.17
CA ILE A 188 -17.12 25.05 -0.90
C ILE A 188 -16.90 25.78 -2.21
N GLU A 189 -16.04 25.25 -3.09
CA GLU A 189 -15.77 25.81 -4.42
C GLU A 189 -17.05 25.91 -5.29
N GLU A 190 -17.95 24.93 -5.19
CA GLU A 190 -19.23 24.94 -5.93
C GLU A 190 -20.28 25.88 -5.34
N THR A 191 -20.25 26.11 -4.02
CA THR A 191 -21.33 26.82 -3.31
C THR A 191 -21.01 28.29 -3.04
N VAL A 192 -19.73 28.65 -2.94
CA VAL A 192 -19.28 30.02 -2.78
C VAL A 192 -19.32 30.75 -4.14
N PRO A 193 -20.02 31.88 -4.25
CA PRO A 193 -20.02 32.68 -5.47
C PRO A 193 -18.65 33.33 -5.72
N GLY A 194 -17.98 32.94 -6.81
CA GLY A 194 -16.71 33.53 -7.21
C GLY A 194 -15.51 32.93 -6.48
N ASP A 195 -14.44 33.70 -6.36
CA ASP A 195 -13.23 33.26 -5.66
C ASP A 195 -13.45 33.29 -4.14
N LEU A 196 -13.13 32.19 -3.46
CA LEU A 196 -13.17 32.09 -2.00
C LEU A 196 -12.32 33.18 -1.33
N ALA A 197 -11.19 33.54 -1.93
CA ALA A 197 -10.31 34.61 -1.45
C ALA A 197 -10.98 35.99 -1.50
N GLU A 198 -11.91 36.21 -2.43
CA GLU A 198 -12.62 37.47 -2.62
C GLU A 198 -14.02 37.49 -1.96
N PHE A 199 -14.52 36.33 -1.52
CA PHE A 199 -15.89 36.17 -1.03
C PHE A 199 -16.23 37.09 0.16
N ASN A 200 -15.28 37.28 1.09
CA ASN A 200 -15.37 38.18 2.24
C ASN A 200 -16.68 38.05 3.05
N ASP A 201 -17.11 36.81 3.27
CA ASP A 201 -18.26 36.46 4.12
C ASP A 201 -18.00 35.10 4.80
N PHE A 202 -18.93 34.64 5.63
CA PHE A 202 -18.86 33.37 6.32
C PHE A 202 -19.22 32.20 5.41
N VAL A 203 -18.41 31.14 5.49
CA VAL A 203 -18.59 29.87 4.82
C VAL A 203 -18.98 28.81 5.86
N GLU A 204 -20.08 28.12 5.58
CA GLU A 204 -20.55 27.01 6.39
C GLU A 204 -19.83 25.72 5.97
N VAL A 205 -19.10 25.10 6.91
CA VAL A 205 -18.42 23.83 6.68
C VAL A 205 -18.97 22.79 7.65
N PRO A 206 -19.54 21.67 7.17
CA PRO A 206 -20.07 20.63 8.04
C PRO A 206 -19.05 20.14 9.07
N GLY A 207 -19.41 20.26 10.36
CA GLY A 207 -18.54 19.87 11.49
C GLY A 207 -17.64 20.99 12.02
N CYS A 208 -17.68 22.18 11.43
CA CYS A 208 -16.99 23.39 11.91
C CYS A 208 -18.00 24.44 12.39
N PRO A 209 -17.60 25.40 13.25
CA PRO A 209 -18.32 26.66 13.36
C PRO A 209 -18.27 27.43 12.03
N PRO A 210 -19.15 28.43 11.81
CA PRO A 210 -19.04 29.33 10.65
C PRO A 210 -17.65 29.97 10.62
N MET A 211 -16.96 29.89 9.48
CA MET A 211 -15.60 30.42 9.30
C MET A 211 -15.63 31.56 8.30
N HIS A 212 -14.91 32.66 8.58
CA HIS A 212 -14.81 33.73 7.60
C HIS A 212 -13.95 33.27 6.42
N SER A 213 -14.22 33.71 5.19
CA SER A 213 -13.46 33.24 4.00
C SER A 213 -11.96 33.55 4.12
N SER A 214 -11.63 34.75 4.60
CA SER A 214 -10.76 34.99 5.76
C SER A 214 -9.72 33.95 6.21
N ASP A 215 -10.26 32.93 6.86
CA ASP A 215 -9.57 31.99 7.72
C ASP A 215 -9.19 30.70 6.95
N PHE A 216 -9.62 30.58 5.70
CA PHE A 216 -9.27 29.45 4.85
C PHE A 216 -7.82 29.55 4.38
N PRO A 217 -7.15 28.41 4.10
CA PRO A 217 -5.83 28.44 3.50
C PRO A 217 -5.88 29.23 2.19
N GLY A 218 -5.00 30.22 2.04
CA GLY A 218 -4.85 30.92 0.77
C GLY A 218 -4.40 29.93 -0.30
N LEU A 219 -5.22 29.76 -1.33
CA LEU A 219 -4.90 28.96 -2.51
C LEU A 219 -4.42 29.87 -3.64
#